data_AF-A0A0V8QG67-F1
#
_entry.id   AF-A0A0V8QG67-F1
#
_cell.length_a   1.000
_cell.length_b   1.000
_cell.length_c   1.000
_cell.angle_alpha   90.00
_cell.angle_beta   90.00
_cell.angle_gamma   90.00
#
_symmetry.space_group_name_H-M   'P 1'
#
loop_
_entity.id
_entity.type
_entity.pdbx_description
1 polymer ?
#
loop_
_entity_poly.entity_id
_entity_poly.type
_entity_poly.pdbx_seq_one_letter_code
_entity_poly.pdbx_strand_id
1 'polypeptide(L)'
;MLNRVYNVSKIEHPLSVFNRLDQFKLFLFDTGLPKHMAGIDNSAILLKTDYQFKGALTENFVLQQLRGQFEVEPHYFSDKNSEIDFVIQSATEIIPIEAKGGEDRSAPSFKKYVIARKPSCALRFLKRGYRKDGYITNLPLYLANRTRELL
;
A
#
# COMPACT_ATOMS: atom_id res chain seq x y z
N MET A 1 1.15 -0.57 19.98
CA MET A 1 1.18 0.84 19.52
C MET A 1 0.48 0.91 18.16
N LEU A 2 -0.56 1.72 17.99
CA LEU A 2 -1.32 1.81 16.73
C LEU A 2 -0.68 2.84 15.78
N ASN A 3 -0.76 2.57 14.48
CA ASN A 3 -0.30 3.47 13.42
C ASN A 3 -1.50 4.11 12.75
N ARG A 4 -1.55 5.44 12.73
CA ARG A 4 -2.59 6.22 12.08
C ARG A 4 -2.08 6.69 10.72
N VAL A 5 -2.80 6.32 9.66
CA VAL A 5 -2.49 6.69 8.28
C VAL A 5 -3.62 7.59 7.79
N TYR A 6 -3.30 8.82 7.41
CA TYR A 6 -4.30 9.81 7.02
C TYR A 6 -4.69 9.68 5.55
N ASN A 7 -5.96 10.01 5.27
CA ASN A 7 -6.41 10.25 3.92
C ASN A 7 -5.88 11.60 3.44
N VAL A 8 -5.40 11.68 2.21
CA VAL A 8 -5.09 12.96 1.57
C VAL A 8 -6.23 13.40 0.67
N SER A 9 -6.52 14.71 0.68
CA SER A 9 -7.51 15.32 -0.21
C SER A 9 -7.02 15.40 -1.66
N LYS A 10 -5.70 15.42 -1.87
CA LYS A 10 -5.03 15.40 -3.18
C LYS A 10 -3.74 14.58 -3.11
N ILE A 11 -3.43 13.87 -4.18
CA ILE A 11 -2.17 13.13 -4.35
C ILE A 11 -1.14 14.08 -4.98
N GLU A 12 -0.71 15.09 -4.22
CA GLU A 12 0.19 16.16 -4.68
C GLU A 12 1.25 16.48 -3.60
N HIS A 13 2.42 16.95 -4.02
CA HIS A 13 3.48 17.36 -3.09
C HIS A 13 3.18 18.74 -2.46
N PRO A 14 3.43 18.94 -1.16
CA PRO A 14 3.75 17.93 -0.15
C PRO A 14 2.48 17.26 0.42
N LEU A 15 2.51 15.94 0.64
CA LEU A 15 1.33 15.16 1.07
C LEU A 15 0.72 15.68 2.37
N SER A 16 1.56 16.03 3.35
CA SER A 16 1.11 16.42 4.68
C SER A 16 0.20 17.67 4.69
N VAL A 17 0.32 18.55 3.70
CA VAL A 17 -0.56 19.73 3.56
C VAL A 17 -1.99 19.34 3.18
N PHE A 18 -2.17 18.19 2.53
CA PHE A 18 -3.46 17.74 2.04
C PHE A 18 -4.18 16.78 3.00
N ASN A 19 -3.66 16.57 4.21
CA ASN A 19 -4.24 15.66 5.20
C ASN A 19 -5.66 16.05 5.59
N ARG A 20 -6.55 15.05 5.56
CA ARG A 20 -7.88 15.14 6.18
C ARG A 20 -7.79 14.60 7.59
N LEU A 21 -7.73 15.49 8.57
CA LEU A 21 -7.48 15.13 9.98
C LEU A 21 -8.59 14.26 10.60
N ASP A 22 -9.79 14.33 10.03
CA ASP A 22 -10.98 13.56 10.39
C ASP A 22 -11.07 12.20 9.66
N GLN A 23 -10.18 11.91 8.72
CA GLN A 23 -10.21 10.70 7.89
C GLN A 23 -8.88 9.95 7.98
N PHE A 24 -8.89 8.82 8.67
CA PHE A 24 -7.72 7.97 8.83
C PHE A 24 -8.07 6.49 8.91
N LYS A 25 -7.12 5.66 8.51
CA LYS A 25 -7.10 4.21 8.76
C LYS A 25 -6.17 3.91 9.93
N LEU A 26 -6.50 2.87 10.69
CA LEU A 26 -5.67 2.36 11.78
C LEU A 26 -5.02 1.05 11.37
N PHE A 27 -3.73 0.94 11.66
CA PHE A 27 -2.93 -0.23 11.40
C PHE A 27 -2.18 -0.65 12.66
N LEU A 28 -1.94 -1.94 12.82
CA LEU A 28 -1.17 -2.47 13.94
C LEU A 28 0.31 -2.48 13.58
N PHE A 29 1.15 -2.12 14.55
CA PHE A 29 2.61 -2.08 14.42
C PHE A 29 3.27 -3.45 14.16
N ASP A 30 2.53 -4.54 14.33
CA ASP A 30 2.97 -5.90 14.07
C ASP A 30 1.88 -6.61 13.25
N THR A 31 2.27 -7.34 12.21
CA THR A 31 1.33 -8.04 11.30
C THR A 31 0.75 -9.33 11.91
N GLY A 32 1.40 -9.92 12.90
CA GLY A 32 0.90 -11.06 13.67
C GLY A 32 -0.27 -10.70 14.59
N LEU A 33 -0.31 -9.47 15.11
CA LEU A 33 -1.42 -8.99 15.95
C LEU A 33 -2.79 -8.98 15.23
N PRO A 34 -2.98 -8.34 14.05
CA PRO A 34 -4.26 -8.36 13.36
C PRO A 34 -4.65 -9.77 12.94
N LYS A 35 -3.67 -10.63 12.58
CA LYS A 35 -3.92 -12.04 12.31
C LYS A 35 -4.52 -12.74 13.52
N HIS A 36 -3.90 -12.57 14.69
CA HIS A 36 -4.36 -13.19 15.93
C HIS A 36 -5.74 -12.68 16.35
N MET A 37 -5.94 -11.36 16.32
CA MET A 37 -7.22 -10.71 16.66
C MET A 37 -8.36 -11.13 15.73
N ALA A 38 -8.06 -11.35 14.44
CA ALA A 38 -9.02 -11.85 13.46
C ALA A 38 -9.30 -13.36 13.58
N GLY A 39 -8.63 -14.08 14.50
CA GLY A 39 -8.80 -15.53 14.67
C GLY A 39 -8.29 -16.34 13.48
N ILE A 40 -7.35 -15.82 12.70
CA ILE A 40 -6.87 -16.49 11.48
C ILE A 40 -5.86 -17.56 11.85
N ASP A 41 -6.21 -18.80 11.55
CA ASP A 41 -5.33 -19.95 11.77
C ASP A 41 -4.11 -19.93 10.84
N ASN A 42 -2.99 -20.47 11.31
CA ASN A 42 -1.76 -20.55 10.50
C ASN A 42 -1.95 -21.41 9.26
N SER A 43 -2.77 -22.46 9.33
CA SER A 43 -3.08 -23.33 8.19
C SER A 43 -3.75 -22.56 7.05
N ALA A 44 -4.62 -21.59 7.33
CA ALA A 44 -5.24 -20.77 6.28
C ALA A 44 -4.21 -19.96 5.47
N ILE A 45 -3.12 -19.53 6.12
CA ILE A 45 -2.01 -18.82 5.47
C ILE A 45 -1.12 -19.80 4.69
N LEU A 46 -0.73 -20.91 5.33
CA LEU A 46 0.21 -21.90 4.79
C LEU A 46 -0.39 -22.71 3.64
N LEU A 47 -1.64 -23.14 3.79
CA LEU A 47 -2.40 -23.92 2.80
C LEU A 47 -2.98 -23.06 1.68
N LYS A 48 -2.69 -21.75 1.67
CA LYS A 48 -3.16 -20.79 0.66
C LYS A 48 -4.70 -20.78 0.50
N THR A 49 -5.45 -21.14 1.53
CA THR A 49 -6.91 -21.02 1.54
C THR A 49 -7.27 -19.56 1.31
N ASP A 50 -8.33 -19.31 0.52
CA ASP A 50 -8.78 -17.94 0.33
C ASP A 50 -9.59 -17.52 1.56
N TYR A 51 -9.14 -16.46 2.22
CA TYR A 51 -9.81 -15.90 3.40
C TYR A 51 -9.97 -14.40 3.21
N GLN A 52 -11.12 -13.87 3.64
CA GLN A 52 -11.55 -12.50 3.35
C GLN A 52 -10.58 -11.44 3.90
N PHE A 53 -9.91 -11.73 5.02
CA PHE A 53 -9.02 -10.79 5.71
C PHE A 53 -7.60 -10.69 5.12
N LYS A 54 -7.30 -11.40 4.03
CA LYS A 54 -5.98 -11.44 3.39
C LYS A 54 -5.54 -10.08 2.86
N GLY A 55 -6.46 -9.26 2.37
CA GLY A 55 -6.20 -7.89 1.93
C GLY A 55 -5.68 -7.03 3.08
N ALA A 56 -6.44 -6.94 4.17
CA ALA A 56 -6.08 -6.15 5.35
C ALA A 56 -4.73 -6.57 5.96
N LEU A 57 -4.42 -7.88 6.03
CA LEU A 57 -3.09 -8.33 6.48
C LEU A 57 -1.97 -7.90 5.53
N THR A 58 -2.23 -7.92 4.22
CA THR A 58 -1.25 -7.51 3.22
C THR A 58 -0.99 -6.02 3.30
N GLU A 59 -2.03 -5.19 3.42
CA GLU A 59 -1.89 -3.75 3.63
C GLU A 59 -1.12 -3.44 4.92
N ASN A 60 -1.46 -4.11 6.04
CA ASN A 60 -0.76 -3.93 7.30
C ASN A 60 0.73 -4.30 7.19
N PHE A 61 1.04 -5.42 6.52
CA PHE A 61 2.40 -5.82 6.23
C PHE A 61 3.14 -4.79 5.39
N VAL A 62 2.58 -4.37 4.25
CA VAL A 62 3.20 -3.40 3.35
C VAL A 62 3.46 -2.08 4.07
N LEU A 63 2.50 -1.58 4.86
CA LEU A 63 2.71 -0.39 5.67
C LEU A 63 3.88 -0.57 6.63
N GLN A 64 3.92 -1.67 7.41
CA GLN A 64 5.02 -1.90 8.35
C GLN A 64 6.38 -1.94 7.65
N GLN A 65 6.44 -2.46 6.41
CA GLN A 65 7.68 -2.44 5.66
C GLN A 65 8.05 -1.04 5.18
N LEU A 66 7.09 -0.24 4.71
CA LEU A 66 7.32 1.10 4.15
C LEU A 66 7.68 2.16 5.20
N ARG A 67 7.20 2.01 6.43
CA ARG A 67 7.43 2.99 7.49
C ARG A 67 8.93 3.18 7.77
N GLY A 68 9.34 4.43 7.90
CA GLY A 68 10.73 4.80 8.13
C GLY A 68 11.64 4.73 6.90
N GLN A 69 11.17 4.29 5.73
CA GLN A 69 11.97 4.35 4.51
C GLN A 69 12.02 5.76 3.91
N PHE A 70 10.97 6.57 4.06
CA PHE A 70 10.83 7.88 3.44
C PHE A 70 10.70 8.99 4.50
N GLU A 71 10.93 10.25 4.09
CA GLU A 71 10.89 11.41 4.99
C GLU A 71 9.48 11.69 5.53
N VAL A 72 8.45 11.33 4.76
CA VAL A 72 7.04 11.49 5.12
C VAL A 72 6.43 10.11 5.29
N GLU A 73 5.68 9.92 6.38
CA GLU A 73 4.94 8.68 6.63
C GLU A 73 3.97 8.37 5.47
N PRO A 74 3.72 7.10 5.14
CA PRO A 74 2.74 6.75 4.12
C PRO A 74 1.36 7.32 4.42
N HIS A 75 0.65 7.72 3.37
CA HIS A 75 -0.75 8.16 3.40
C HIS A 75 -1.59 7.21 2.56
N TYR A 76 -2.90 7.41 2.52
CA TYR A 76 -3.77 6.79 1.51
C TYR A 76 -4.62 7.84 0.82
N PHE A 77 -5.22 7.48 -0.31
CA PHE A 77 -6.21 8.34 -0.95
C PHE A 77 -7.52 7.57 -1.11
N SER A 78 -8.61 8.18 -0.68
CA SER A 78 -9.96 7.66 -0.89
C SER A 78 -10.96 8.80 -1.09
N ASP A 79 -11.76 8.65 -2.13
CA ASP A 79 -12.94 9.45 -2.41
C ASP A 79 -14.15 8.56 -2.73
N LYS A 80 -15.26 9.15 -3.19
CA LYS A 80 -16.49 8.40 -3.49
C LYS A 80 -16.34 7.37 -4.62
N ASN A 81 -15.34 7.52 -5.48
CA ASN A 81 -15.23 6.80 -6.76
C ASN A 81 -13.96 5.95 -6.86
N SER A 82 -12.98 6.19 -5.99
CA SER A 82 -11.66 5.61 -6.12
C SER A 82 -10.95 5.54 -4.79
N GLU A 83 -10.11 4.52 -4.67
CA GLU A 83 -9.24 4.30 -3.53
C GLU A 83 -7.87 3.86 -4.05
N ILE A 84 -6.83 4.36 -3.40
CA ILE A 84 -5.43 3.96 -3.58
C ILE A 84 -4.91 3.59 -2.20
N ASP A 85 -4.44 2.34 -2.06
CA ASP A 85 -4.10 1.74 -0.76
C ASP A 85 -3.08 2.58 0.00
N PHE A 86 -1.98 2.97 -0.67
CA PHE A 86 -1.01 3.89 -0.12
C PHE A 86 -0.49 4.90 -1.14
N VAL A 87 -0.01 6.02 -0.61
CA VAL A 87 0.68 7.07 -1.34
C VAL A 87 1.90 7.44 -0.51
N ILE A 88 3.07 7.41 -1.14
CA ILE A 88 4.33 7.82 -0.51
C ILE A 88 4.90 9.04 -1.23
N GLN A 89 5.68 9.82 -0.48
CA GLN A 89 6.42 10.97 -1.01
C GLN A 89 7.91 10.66 -0.96
N SER A 90 8.60 10.82 -2.09
CA SER A 90 10.05 10.73 -2.19
C SER A 90 10.56 12.05 -2.78
N ALA A 91 11.16 12.90 -1.94
CA ALA A 91 11.43 14.29 -2.29
C ALA A 91 10.18 14.99 -2.87
N THR A 92 10.20 15.38 -4.15
CA THR A 92 9.09 16.02 -4.86
C THR A 92 8.12 15.04 -5.54
N GLU A 93 8.50 13.76 -5.64
CA GLU A 93 7.73 12.74 -6.35
C GLU A 93 6.67 12.12 -5.44
N ILE A 94 5.47 11.93 -5.99
CA ILE A 94 4.36 11.27 -5.31
C ILE A 94 4.09 9.94 -6.00
N ILE A 95 4.28 8.85 -5.26
CA ILE A 95 4.24 7.50 -5.81
C ILE A 95 3.01 6.78 -5.24
N PRO A 96 2.01 6.45 -6.09
CA PRO A 96 0.88 5.64 -5.67
C PRO A 96 1.32 4.18 -5.53
N ILE A 97 0.72 3.49 -4.56
CA ILE A 97 1.01 2.10 -4.24
C ILE A 97 -0.29 1.32 -4.14
N GLU A 98 -0.30 0.14 -4.75
CA GLU A 98 -1.33 -0.88 -4.58
C GLU A 98 -0.74 -2.12 -3.89
N ALA A 99 -1.43 -2.67 -2.89
CA ALA A 99 -1.00 -3.85 -2.14
C ALA A 99 -1.95 -5.04 -2.39
N LYS A 100 -1.42 -6.14 -2.95
CA LYS A 100 -2.20 -7.36 -3.25
C LYS A 100 -1.65 -8.57 -2.54
N GLY A 101 -2.50 -9.25 -1.77
CA GLY A 101 -2.14 -10.51 -1.09
C GLY A 101 -2.09 -11.73 -2.01
N GLY A 102 -2.53 -11.59 -3.26
CA GLY A 102 -2.54 -12.63 -4.29
C GLY A 102 -1.68 -12.29 -5.50
N GLU A 103 -1.85 -13.06 -6.57
CA GLU A 103 -1.17 -12.83 -7.86
C GLU A 103 -2.00 -11.98 -8.83
N ASP A 104 -3.27 -11.73 -8.49
CA ASP A 104 -4.19 -10.95 -9.30
C ASP A 104 -3.70 -9.50 -9.42
N ARG A 105 -3.71 -9.02 -10.67
CA ARG A 105 -3.33 -7.67 -11.08
C ARG A 105 -4.54 -6.73 -11.15
N SER A 106 -5.73 -7.17 -10.80
CA SER A 106 -6.94 -6.34 -10.80
C SER A 106 -6.83 -5.25 -9.74
N ALA A 107 -6.72 -4.02 -10.21
CA ALA A 107 -6.70 -2.81 -9.40
C ALA A 107 -7.25 -1.66 -10.27
N PRO A 108 -8.57 -1.60 -10.53
CA PRO A 108 -9.14 -0.67 -11.50
C PRO A 108 -8.88 0.79 -11.15
N SER A 109 -9.07 1.18 -9.88
CA SER A 109 -8.85 2.54 -9.39
C SER A 109 -7.39 2.97 -9.55
N PHE A 110 -6.45 2.13 -9.10
CA PHE A 110 -5.01 2.35 -9.28
C PHE A 110 -4.60 2.47 -10.75
N LYS A 111 -5.05 1.54 -11.61
CA LYS A 111 -4.74 1.61 -13.04
C LYS A 111 -5.31 2.88 -13.68
N LYS A 112 -6.55 3.24 -13.34
CA LYS A 112 -7.19 4.47 -13.83
C LYS A 112 -6.40 5.71 -13.40
N TYR A 113 -5.94 5.75 -12.15
CA TYR A 113 -5.07 6.81 -11.66
C TYR A 113 -3.77 6.90 -12.46
N VAL A 114 -3.04 5.78 -12.62
CA VAL A 114 -1.77 5.75 -13.34
C VAL A 114 -1.92 6.17 -14.80
N ILE A 115 -2.98 5.74 -15.48
CA ILE A 115 -3.26 6.14 -16.87
C ILE A 115 -3.58 7.64 -16.97
N ALA A 116 -4.39 8.16 -16.05
CA ALA A 116 -4.83 9.55 -16.08
C ALA A 116 -3.73 10.53 -15.67
N ARG A 117 -2.90 10.17 -14.69
CA ARG A 117 -1.90 11.06 -14.07
C ARG A 117 -0.49 10.84 -14.57
N LYS A 118 -0.18 9.65 -15.11
CA LYS A 118 1.16 9.27 -15.60
C LYS A 118 2.29 9.66 -14.62
N PRO A 119 2.22 9.19 -13.36
CA PRO A 119 3.26 9.49 -12.39
C PRO A 119 4.61 8.95 -12.87
N SER A 120 5.72 9.51 -12.39
CA SER A 120 7.08 9.05 -12.71
C SER A 120 7.28 7.56 -12.41
N CYS A 121 6.68 7.10 -11.30
CA CYS A 121 6.63 5.70 -10.90
C CYS A 121 5.30 5.41 -10.18
N ALA A 122 4.79 4.20 -10.35
CA ALA A 122 3.70 3.64 -9.55
C ALA A 122 4.10 2.23 -9.10
N LEU A 123 3.85 1.88 -7.84
CA LEU A 123 4.24 0.58 -7.30
C LEU A 123 3.03 -0.32 -7.12
N ARG A 124 3.22 -1.61 -7.39
CA ARG A 124 2.27 -2.63 -7.00
C ARG A 124 3.00 -3.77 -6.30
N PHE A 125 2.66 -4.01 -5.04
CA PHE A 125 3.13 -5.17 -4.30
C PHE A 125 2.22 -6.36 -4.53
N LEU A 126 2.78 -7.50 -4.94
CA LEU A 126 2.02 -8.73 -5.13
C LEU A 126 2.89 -9.98 -4.96
N LYS A 127 2.26 -11.16 -4.95
CA LYS A 127 2.97 -12.46 -4.89
C LYS A 127 3.58 -12.89 -6.23
N ARG A 128 4.28 -12.00 -6.92
CA ARG A 128 4.98 -12.30 -8.19
C ARG A 128 6.38 -11.70 -8.19
N GLY A 129 7.22 -12.16 -9.12
CA GLY A 129 8.56 -11.62 -9.33
C GLY A 129 8.56 -10.14 -9.71
N TYR A 130 9.72 -9.51 -9.52
CA TYR A 130 9.97 -8.13 -9.93
C TYR A 130 9.70 -7.95 -11.43
N ARG A 131 8.92 -6.94 -11.81
CA ARG A 131 8.64 -6.63 -13.23
C ARG A 131 8.20 -5.18 -13.43
N LYS A 132 8.88 -4.47 -14.33
CA LYS A 132 8.47 -3.12 -14.76
C LYS A 132 7.59 -3.19 -16.01
N ASP A 133 6.36 -2.69 -15.89
CA ASP A 133 5.32 -2.69 -16.92
C ASP A 133 4.89 -1.23 -17.22
N GLY A 134 5.67 -0.53 -18.05
CA GLY A 134 5.45 0.90 -18.29
C GLY A 134 5.66 1.72 -17.01
N TYR A 135 4.63 2.45 -16.58
CA TYR A 135 4.65 3.26 -15.35
C TYR A 135 4.55 2.41 -14.06
N ILE A 136 4.12 1.15 -14.15
CA ILE A 136 3.88 0.30 -12.98
C ILE A 136 5.08 -0.62 -12.75
N THR A 137 5.73 -0.49 -11.60
CA THR A 137 6.73 -1.45 -11.11
C THR A 137 6.06 -2.44 -10.17
N ASN A 138 6.03 -3.70 -10.58
CA ASN A 138 5.58 -4.81 -9.75
C ASN A 138 6.73 -5.25 -8.85
N LEU A 139 6.50 -5.23 -7.55
CA LEU A 139 7.44 -5.68 -6.54
C LEU A 139 6.86 -6.92 -5.81
N PRO A 140 7.66 -7.97 -5.59
CA PRO A 140 7.32 -9.00 -4.63
C PRO A 140 7.09 -8.39 -3.24
N LEU A 141 6.09 -8.87 -2.50
CA LEU A 141 5.81 -8.39 -1.13
C LEU A 141 7.06 -8.39 -0.23
N TYR A 142 7.90 -9.42 -0.33
CA TYR A 142 9.12 -9.52 0.49
C TYR A 142 10.19 -8.46 0.19
N LEU A 143 10.07 -7.70 -0.91
CA LEU A 143 10.95 -6.57 -1.23
C LEU A 143 10.41 -5.22 -0.75
N ALA A 144 9.24 -5.19 -0.09
CA ALA A 144 8.64 -3.93 0.34
C ALA A 144 9.55 -3.12 1.29
N ASN A 145 10.40 -3.76 2.10
CA ASN A 145 11.35 -3.09 2.99
C ASN A 145 12.57 -2.46 2.27
N ARG A 146 12.75 -2.74 0.98
CA ARG A 146 13.83 -2.21 0.12
C ARG A 146 13.30 -1.21 -0.91
N THR A 147 12.07 -0.71 -0.73
CA THR A 147 11.40 0.13 -1.72
C THR A 147 12.23 1.37 -2.07
N ARG A 148 12.80 2.07 -1.08
CA ARG A 148 13.64 3.26 -1.35
C ARG A 148 14.89 2.98 -2.19
N GLU A 149 15.48 1.80 -2.05
CA GLU A 149 16.68 1.41 -2.81
C GLU A 149 16.37 0.97 -4.23
N LEU A 150 15.12 0.58 -4.49
CA LEU A 150 14.65 0.06 -5.78
C LEU A 150 13.99 1.13 -6.66
N LEU A 151 13.77 2.33 -6.13
CA LEU A 151 13.23 3.50 -6.83
C LEU A 151 14.38 4.31 -7.46
#